data_AF-A0A844KJP4-F1
#
_entry.id   AF-A0A844KJP4-F1
#
_cell.length_a   1.000
_cell.length_b   1.000
_cell.length_c   1.000
_cell.angle_alpha   90.00
_cell.angle_beta   90.00
_cell.angle_gamma   90.00
#
_symmetry.space_group_name_H-M   'P 1'
#
loop_
_entity.id
_entity.type
_entity.pdbx_description
1 polymer ?
#
loop_
_entity_poly.entity_id
_entity_poly.type
_entity_poly.pdbx_seq_one_letter_code
_entity_poly.pdbx_strand_id
1 'polypeptide(L)'
;MSRQKAAGNIVIDSVSTLDMTMKNGSSYKGTINGSNEAKSISLTLDKSSKITLTGDSYVTSFTDADSSYSNINFNGYKLYVNGTAIN
;
A
#
# COMPACT_ATOMS: atom_id res chain seq x y z
N MET A 1 6.58 8.83 -4.31
CA MET A 1 5.69 9.98 -4.02
C MET A 1 6.30 10.87 -2.95
N SER A 2 6.27 12.19 -3.14
CA SER A 2 6.72 13.17 -2.14
C SER A 2 5.73 14.33 -2.12
N ARG A 3 5.15 14.65 -0.96
CA ARG A 3 4.07 15.66 -0.79
C ARG A 3 2.93 15.52 -1.81
N GLN A 4 2.63 14.29 -2.22
CA GLN A 4 1.66 14.04 -3.28
C GLN A 4 0.37 13.44 -2.71
N LYS A 5 -0.77 13.80 -3.29
CA LYS A 5 -2.06 13.18 -3.01
C LYS A 5 -2.51 12.41 -4.24
N ALA A 6 -2.73 11.11 -4.10
CA ALA A 6 -3.19 10.24 -5.18
C ALA A 6 -4.43 9.45 -4.72
N ALA A 7 -5.35 9.20 -5.66
CA ALA A 7 -6.53 8.38 -5.41
C ALA A 7 -6.83 7.52 -6.64
N GLY A 8 -7.36 6.33 -6.40
CA GLY A 8 -7.69 5.35 -7.43
C GLY A 8 -6.99 4.02 -7.20
N ASN A 9 -7.57 2.96 -7.76
CA ASN A 9 -7.01 1.61 -7.63
C ASN A 9 -5.75 1.48 -8.48
N ILE A 10 -4.78 0.71 -7.96
CA ILE A 10 -3.59 0.30 -8.68
C ILE A 10 -3.79 -1.17 -9.08
N VAL A 11 -3.82 -1.44 -10.38
CA VAL A 11 -3.97 -2.78 -10.97
C VAL A 11 -2.63 -3.17 -11.59
N ILE A 12 -2.13 -4.36 -11.27
CA ILE A 12 -0.82 -4.86 -11.68
C ILE A 12 -0.98 -6.32 -12.07
N ASP A 13 -0.50 -6.68 -13.25
CA ASP A 13 -0.59 -8.04 -13.78
C ASP A 13 0.60 -8.93 -13.37
N SER A 14 0.55 -10.21 -13.74
CA SER A 14 1.50 -11.24 -13.34
C SER A 14 2.91 -11.13 -13.92
N VAL A 15 3.15 -10.20 -14.83
CA VAL A 15 4.50 -9.91 -15.34
C VAL A 15 5.04 -8.58 -14.84
N SER A 16 4.19 -7.76 -14.26
CA SER A 16 4.50 -6.40 -13.82
C SER A 16 4.92 -6.33 -12.35
N THR A 17 5.74 -5.32 -12.06
CA THR A 17 6.22 -5.03 -10.70
C THR A 17 5.92 -3.57 -10.33
N LEU A 18 5.79 -3.31 -9.03
CA LEU A 18 5.68 -1.95 -8.49
C LEU A 18 6.65 -1.75 -7.33
N ASP A 19 7.39 -0.64 -7.37
CA ASP A 19 8.11 -0.10 -6.22
C ASP A 19 7.49 1.25 -5.85
N MET A 20 6.75 1.29 -4.75
CA MET A 20 6.03 2.46 -4.28
C MET A 20 6.60 2.94 -2.95
N THR A 21 7.33 4.05 -3.00
CA THR A 21 7.82 4.74 -1.80
C THR A 21 7.05 6.04 -1.57
N MET A 22 6.41 6.19 -0.42
CA MET A 22 5.67 7.40 -0.02
C MET A 22 6.43 8.16 1.07
N LYS A 23 6.74 9.42 0.78
CA LYS A 23 7.50 10.30 1.67
C LYS A 23 6.83 11.66 1.84
N ASN A 24 7.28 12.39 2.86
CA ASN A 24 7.00 13.81 3.11
C ASN A 24 5.50 14.12 3.14
N GLY A 25 4.73 13.38 3.94
CA GLY A 25 3.31 13.61 4.13
C GLY A 25 2.46 13.30 2.89
N SER A 26 2.88 12.34 2.07
CA SER A 26 2.09 11.90 0.91
C SER A 26 0.84 11.14 1.35
N SER A 27 -0.21 11.14 0.53
CA SER A 27 -1.42 10.36 0.81
C SER A 27 -1.88 9.55 -0.41
N TYR A 28 -2.29 8.31 -0.17
CA TYR A 28 -2.90 7.44 -1.17
C TYR A 28 -4.24 6.91 -0.67
N LYS A 29 -5.26 6.94 -1.53
CA LYS A 29 -6.56 6.32 -1.26
C LYS A 29 -6.96 5.38 -2.41
N GLY A 30 -7.08 4.09 -2.13
CA GLY A 30 -7.43 3.11 -3.15
C GLY A 30 -7.09 1.68 -2.73
N THR A 31 -7.26 0.76 -3.68
CA THR A 31 -6.89 -0.66 -3.55
C THR A 31 -5.60 -0.91 -4.33
N ILE A 32 -4.64 -1.61 -3.72
CA ILE A 32 -3.38 -1.99 -4.37
C ILE A 32 -3.45 -3.47 -4.72
N ASN A 33 -3.40 -3.78 -6.02
CA ASN A 33 -3.33 -5.15 -6.55
C ASN A 33 -4.46 -6.05 -6.03
N GLY A 34 -5.71 -5.58 -6.12
CA GLY A 34 -6.87 -6.30 -5.57
C GLY A 34 -7.10 -7.69 -6.16
N SER A 35 -6.58 -7.99 -7.37
CA SER A 35 -6.62 -9.34 -7.96
C SER A 35 -5.51 -10.27 -7.43
N ASN A 36 -4.52 -9.73 -6.71
CA ASN A 36 -3.34 -10.46 -6.23
C ASN A 36 -2.58 -11.19 -7.36
N GLU A 37 -2.48 -10.57 -8.53
CA GLU A 37 -1.83 -11.18 -9.70
C GLU A 37 -0.38 -10.73 -9.88
N ALA A 38 0.02 -9.59 -9.28
CA ALA A 38 1.32 -8.97 -9.48
C ALA A 38 2.53 -9.92 -9.33
N LYS A 39 3.56 -9.74 -10.17
CA LYS A 39 4.85 -10.43 -10.01
C LYS A 39 5.52 -10.06 -8.69
N SER A 40 5.61 -8.77 -8.39
CA SER A 40 6.05 -8.29 -7.08
C SER A 40 5.66 -6.83 -6.81
N ILE A 41 5.39 -6.52 -5.55
CA ILE A 41 5.11 -5.16 -5.10
C ILE A 41 5.89 -4.88 -3.81
N SER A 42 6.71 -3.84 -3.85
CA SER A 42 7.34 -3.25 -2.67
C SER A 42 6.64 -1.95 -2.30
N LEU A 43 6.17 -1.87 -1.06
CA LEU A 43 5.55 -0.67 -0.51
C LEU A 43 6.38 -0.16 0.67
N THR A 44 6.77 1.11 0.63
CA THR A 44 7.50 1.78 1.71
C THR A 44 6.78 3.06 2.13
N LEU A 45 6.50 3.20 3.42
CA LEU A 45 5.91 4.40 4.04
C LEU A 45 6.89 5.06 5.01
N ASP A 46 6.97 6.39 4.96
CA ASP A 46 7.46 7.15 6.10
C ASP A 46 6.35 7.39 7.13
N LYS A 47 6.73 7.78 8.36
CA LYS A 47 5.78 8.02 9.47
C LYS A 47 4.70 9.05 9.17
N SER A 48 4.93 9.95 8.21
CA SER A 48 4.06 11.08 7.92
C SER A 48 3.05 10.81 6.81
N SER A 49 3.35 9.84 5.96
CA SER A 49 2.55 9.49 4.79
C SER A 49 1.40 8.59 5.18
N LYS A 50 0.27 8.67 4.47
CA LYS A 50 -0.97 7.97 4.84
C LYS A 50 -1.53 7.12 3.72
N ILE A 51 -2.07 5.97 4.07
CA ILE A 51 -2.88 5.13 3.17
C ILE A 51 -4.31 5.06 3.69
N THR A 52 -5.29 5.06 2.79
CA THR A 52 -6.68 4.69 3.09
C THR A 52 -7.13 3.63 2.10
N LEU A 53 -7.38 2.42 2.60
CA LEU A 53 -7.79 1.30 1.76
C LEU A 53 -9.26 1.43 1.35
N THR A 54 -9.56 1.01 0.13
CA THR A 54 -10.95 0.90 -0.39
C THR A 54 -11.30 -0.54 -0.78
N GLY A 55 -10.42 -1.47 -0.50
CA GLY A 55 -10.49 -2.88 -0.84
C GLY A 55 -9.30 -3.62 -0.26
N ASP A 56 -9.41 -4.94 -0.14
CA ASP A 56 -8.29 -5.80 0.25
C ASP A 56 -7.14 -5.61 -0.73
N SER A 57 -5.95 -5.37 -0.19
CA SER A 57 -4.76 -4.99 -0.95
C SER A 57 -3.62 -5.96 -0.69
N TYR A 58 -2.82 -6.23 -1.73
CA TYR A 58 -1.82 -7.29 -1.70
C TYR A 58 -0.46 -6.75 -2.14
N VAL A 59 0.53 -6.87 -1.26
CA VAL A 59 1.91 -6.51 -1.54
C VAL A 59 2.86 -7.65 -1.18
N THR A 60 4.01 -7.71 -1.85
CA THR A 60 5.03 -8.75 -1.59
C THR A 60 5.89 -8.37 -0.40
N SER A 61 6.26 -7.09 -0.29
CA SER A 61 7.03 -6.56 0.83
C SER A 61 6.48 -5.23 1.29
N PHE A 62 6.54 -5.00 2.60
CA PHE A 62 6.06 -3.79 3.22
C PHE A 62 7.05 -3.31 4.29
N THR A 63 7.47 -2.06 4.18
CA THR A 63 8.27 -1.37 5.20
C THR A 63 7.51 -0.13 5.63
N ASP A 64 7.26 0.00 6.93
CA ASP A 64 6.72 1.22 7.52
C ASP A 64 7.67 1.77 8.57
N ALA A 65 7.94 3.07 8.50
CA ALA A 65 8.66 3.75 9.56
C ALA A 65 7.78 3.96 10.81
N ASP A 66 6.44 3.88 10.69
CA ASP A 66 5.51 3.81 11.83
C ASP A 66 5.21 2.34 12.18
N SER A 67 5.81 1.86 13.26
CA SER A 67 5.63 0.49 13.74
C SER A 67 4.24 0.19 14.31
N SER A 68 3.41 1.21 14.53
CA SER A 68 2.03 1.05 15.02
C SER A 68 0.99 0.95 13.90
N TYR A 69 1.41 1.17 12.65
CA TYR A 69 0.53 1.27 11.47
C TYR A 69 -0.59 2.31 11.61
N SER A 70 -0.45 3.30 12.50
CA SER A 70 -1.47 4.34 12.73
C SER A 70 -1.69 5.26 11.52
N ASN A 71 -0.72 5.26 10.61
CA ASN A 71 -0.74 5.94 9.33
C ASN A 71 -1.49 5.17 8.22
N ILE A 72 -1.99 3.96 8.50
CA ILE A 72 -2.83 3.17 7.60
C ILE A 72 -4.28 3.18 8.13
N ASN A 73 -5.18 3.78 7.37
CA ASN A 73 -6.60 3.59 7.57
C ASN A 73 -7.07 2.36 6.77
N PHE A 74 -7.19 1.23 7.46
CA PHE A 74 -7.67 -0.03 6.90
C PHE A 74 -9.10 0.04 6.38
N ASN A 75 -9.93 0.93 6.95
CA ASN A 75 -11.30 1.18 6.49
C ASN A 75 -12.14 -0.12 6.30
N GLY A 76 -11.94 -1.10 7.19
CA GLY A 76 -12.61 -2.41 7.16
C GLY A 76 -11.96 -3.47 6.25
N TYR A 77 -10.88 -3.14 5.55
CA TYR A 77 -10.14 -4.03 4.66
C TYR A 77 -8.80 -4.47 5.24
N LYS A 78 -8.13 -5.40 4.56
CA LYS A 78 -6.80 -5.89 4.95
C LYS A 78 -5.72 -5.48 3.96
N LEU A 79 -4.53 -5.22 4.50
CA LEU A 79 -3.29 -5.22 3.74
C LEU A 79 -2.60 -6.56 3.96
N TYR A 80 -2.50 -7.37 2.91
CA TYR A 80 -1.75 -8.61 2.93
C TYR A 80 -0.31 -8.36 2.48
N VAL A 81 0.63 -8.71 3.33
CA VAL A 81 2.07 -8.67 3.06
C VAL A 81 2.54 -10.11 2.92
N ASN A 82 2.94 -10.49 1.72
CA ASN A 82 3.35 -11.86 1.39
C ASN A 82 2.33 -12.91 1.88
N GLY A 83 1.03 -12.64 1.64
CA GLY A 83 -0.08 -13.51 2.02
C GLY A 83 -0.53 -13.40 3.49
N THR A 84 0.17 -12.66 4.34
CA THR A 84 -0.21 -12.46 5.75
C THR A 84 -0.85 -11.10 5.95
N ALA A 85 -2.06 -11.06 6.51
CA ALA A 85 -2.73 -9.81 6.83
C ALA A 85 -2.01 -9.10 7.99
N ILE A 86 -1.74 -7.80 7.84
CA ILE A 86 -1.35 -6.92 8.93
C ILE A 86 -2.56 -6.07 9.31
N ASN A 87 -3.07 -6.28 10.52
CA ASN A 87 -4.17 -5.56 11.18
C ASN A 87 -3.86 -5.65 12.67
#